data_AF-A0A852HBW1-F1
#
_entry.id   AF-A0A852HBW1-F1
#
_cell.length_a   1.000
_cell.length_b   1.000
_cell.length_c   1.000
_cell.angle_alpha   90.00
_cell.angle_beta   90.00
_cell.angle_gamma   90.00
#
_symmetry.space_group_name_H-M   'P 1'
#
loop_
_entity.id
_entity.type
_entity.pdbx_description
1 polymer ?
#
loop_
_entity_poly.entity_id
_entity_poly.type
_entity_poly.pdbx_seq_one_letter_code
_entity_poly.pdbx_strand_id
1 'polypeptide(L)'
;GPQNLTCVSYKHPSVRGALGDAGAAAAGAVRCPPGQCCVGIWNRSHALVQGCWGGRGDACPSATCAPSPAGHPGSSVLLCLCHGHLCNGNATGTAAATGTAVGLG
;
A
#
# COMPACT_ATOMS: atom_id res chain seq x y z
N GLY A 1 5.28 -6.48 -16.12
CA GLY A 1 4.63 -6.38 -14.80
C GLY A 1 4.19 -7.75 -14.32
N PRO A 2 3.89 -7.93 -13.02
CA PRO A 2 3.38 -9.20 -12.49
C PRO A 2 2.09 -9.57 -13.21
N GLN A 3 2.05 -10.77 -13.79
CA GLN A 3 0.84 -11.35 -14.32
C GLN A 3 0.10 -11.93 -13.11
N ASN A 4 -1.17 -11.56 -12.88
CA ASN A 4 -2.00 -12.15 -11.81
C ASN A 4 -1.60 -11.77 -10.37
N LEU A 5 -1.39 -10.48 -10.13
CA LEU A 5 -1.15 -9.96 -8.78
C LEU A 5 -2.43 -10.03 -7.93
N THR A 6 -2.32 -10.50 -6.69
CA THR A 6 -3.42 -10.46 -5.70
C THR A 6 -3.05 -9.48 -4.60
N CYS A 7 -3.97 -8.60 -4.21
CA CYS A 7 -3.77 -7.56 -3.21
C CYS A 7 -4.83 -7.68 -2.11
N VAL A 8 -4.53 -7.15 -0.92
CA VAL A 8 -5.55 -6.92 0.11
C VAL A 8 -6.51 -5.85 -0.40
N SER A 9 -7.80 -6.08 -0.19
CA SER A 9 -8.90 -5.19 -0.54
C SER A 9 -9.59 -4.76 0.72
N TYR A 10 -9.63 -3.45 0.97
CA TYR A 10 -10.33 -2.88 2.11
C TYR A 10 -10.64 -1.41 1.85
N LYS A 11 -11.77 -0.94 2.36
CA LYS A 11 -12.13 0.47 2.38
C LYS A 11 -12.77 0.80 3.72
N HIS A 12 -12.13 1.70 4.47
CA HIS A 12 -12.64 2.16 5.74
C HIS A 12 -13.96 2.93 5.53
N PRO A 13 -15.00 2.73 6.37
CA PRO A 13 -16.32 3.34 6.18
C PRO A 13 -16.32 4.87 6.13
N SER A 14 -15.32 5.52 6.74
CA SER A 14 -15.17 6.98 6.72
C SER A 14 -14.68 7.54 5.38
N VAL A 15 -14.12 6.70 4.50
CA VAL A 15 -13.61 7.14 3.19
C VAL A 15 -14.78 7.31 2.22
N ARG A 16 -15.09 8.56 1.88
CA ARG A 16 -16.11 8.91 0.87
C ARG A 16 -15.47 9.05 -0.52
N GLY A 17 -16.24 8.73 -1.57
CA GLY A 17 -15.78 8.76 -2.97
C GLY A 17 -15.30 7.39 -3.49
N ALA A 18 -15.03 7.33 -4.79
CA ALA A 18 -14.46 6.16 -5.46
C ALA A 18 -12.96 6.36 -5.65
N LEU A 19 -12.13 5.52 -5.04
CA LEU A 19 -10.68 5.56 -5.20
C LEU A 19 -10.26 4.64 -6.37
N GLY A 20 -10.84 4.87 -7.55
CA GLY A 20 -10.69 3.96 -8.70
C GLY A 20 -11.08 2.50 -8.35
N ASP A 21 -10.36 1.53 -8.90
CA ASP A 21 -10.51 0.09 -8.60
C ASP A 21 -9.95 -0.31 -7.21
N ALA A 22 -9.54 0.65 -6.37
CA ALA A 22 -8.93 0.37 -5.08
C ALA A 22 -10.00 0.18 -3.98
N GLY A 23 -10.09 -1.06 -3.50
CA GLY A 23 -10.74 -1.43 -2.25
C GLY A 23 -12.22 -1.75 -2.36
N ALA A 24 -12.60 -2.89 -1.78
CA ALA A 24 -13.97 -3.29 -1.55
C ALA A 24 -14.43 -2.85 -0.15
N ALA A 25 -15.74 -2.67 0.02
CA ALA A 25 -16.33 -2.35 1.32
C ALA A 25 -16.10 -3.44 2.39
N ALA A 26 -15.85 -4.69 1.97
CA ALA A 26 -15.46 -5.79 2.84
C ALA A 26 -13.95 -6.04 2.75
N ALA A 27 -13.31 -6.27 3.91
CA ALA A 27 -11.92 -6.71 3.98
C ALA A 27 -11.77 -8.08 3.30
N GLY A 28 -10.78 -8.22 2.41
CA GLY A 28 -10.53 -9.48 1.71
C GLY A 28 -9.33 -9.40 0.78
N ALA A 29 -9.30 -10.28 -0.21
CA ALA A 29 -8.30 -10.28 -1.28
C ALA A 29 -8.97 -9.97 -2.62
N VAL A 30 -8.30 -9.19 -3.46
CA VAL A 30 -8.73 -8.85 -4.82
C VAL A 30 -7.63 -9.18 -5.81
N ARG A 31 -8.02 -9.72 -6.97
CA ARG A 31 -7.11 -10.01 -8.06
C ARG A 31 -7.03 -8.80 -8.97
N CYS A 32 -5.84 -8.24 -9.15
CA CYS A 32 -5.65 -7.03 -9.91
C CYS A 32 -5.47 -7.31 -11.40
N PRO A 33 -5.96 -6.41 -12.28
CA PRO A 33 -5.68 -6.48 -13.70
C PRO A 33 -4.17 -6.50 -14.00
N PRO A 34 -3.77 -7.12 -15.12
CA PRO A 34 -2.36 -7.21 -15.50
C PRO A 34 -1.73 -5.81 -15.65
N GLY A 35 -0.53 -5.65 -15.10
CA GLY A 35 0.20 -4.38 -15.14
C GLY A 35 -0.18 -3.37 -14.05
N GLN A 36 -1.08 -3.73 -13.14
CA GLN A 36 -1.39 -2.95 -11.93
C GLN A 36 -0.57 -3.41 -10.72
N CYS A 37 -0.63 -2.62 -9.66
CA CYS A 37 0.05 -2.88 -8.39
C CYS A 37 -0.93 -2.98 -7.22
N CYS A 38 -0.44 -3.40 -6.07
CA CYS A 38 -1.13 -3.20 -4.81
C CYS A 38 -0.88 -1.79 -4.28
N VAL A 39 -1.93 -1.15 -3.77
CA VAL A 39 -1.84 0.07 -2.98
C VAL A 39 -2.33 -0.18 -1.57
N GLY A 40 -1.66 0.43 -0.61
CA GLY A 40 -2.19 0.58 0.73
C GLY A 40 -2.07 2.02 1.21
N ILE A 41 -3.13 2.49 1.84
CA ILE A 41 -3.26 3.81 2.44
C ILE A 41 -3.72 3.61 3.87
N TRP A 42 -2.98 4.19 4.81
CA TRP A 42 -3.27 4.12 6.23
C TRP A 42 -3.23 5.51 6.86
N ASN A 43 -3.89 5.65 7.99
CA ASN A 43 -3.49 6.64 9.00
C ASN A 43 -2.62 5.93 10.05
N ARG A 44 -2.10 6.65 11.05
CA ARG A 44 -1.24 6.09 12.12
C ARG A 44 -1.79 4.84 12.81
N SER A 45 -3.11 4.65 12.81
CA SER A 45 -3.78 3.59 13.59
C SER A 45 -4.55 2.58 12.75
N HIS A 46 -4.96 2.92 11.52
CA HIS A 46 -5.89 2.11 10.75
C HIS A 46 -5.63 2.19 9.24
N ALA A 47 -5.90 1.08 8.55
CA ALA A 47 -6.04 1.10 7.10
C ALA A 47 -7.22 1.99 6.71
N LEU A 48 -7.03 2.79 5.67
CA LEU A 48 -8.06 3.63 5.08
C LEU A 48 -8.53 3.00 3.77
N VAL A 49 -7.60 2.68 2.88
CA VAL A 49 -7.91 2.05 1.58
C VAL A 49 -6.78 1.11 1.20
N GLN A 50 -7.13 -0.10 0.75
CA GLN A 50 -6.21 -1.10 0.23
C GLN A 50 -6.84 -1.71 -1.02
N GLY A 51 -6.06 -1.92 -2.09
CA GLY A 51 -6.59 -2.55 -3.29
C GLY A 51 -5.63 -2.52 -4.47
N CYS A 52 -6.20 -2.53 -5.67
CA CYS A 52 -5.46 -2.43 -6.91
C CYS A 52 -5.21 -0.97 -7.29
N TRP A 53 -4.05 -0.69 -7.87
CA TRP A 53 -3.67 0.65 -8.32
C TRP A 53 -3.23 0.62 -9.77
N GLY A 54 -3.87 1.50 -10.56
CA GLY A 54 -3.72 1.61 -12.02
C GLY A 54 -2.43 2.29 -12.50
N GLY A 55 -1.44 2.51 -11.63
CA GLY A 55 -0.11 2.89 -12.09
C GLY A 55 0.47 1.75 -12.93
N ARG A 56 0.86 2.01 -14.19
CA ARG A 56 1.58 1.01 -14.99
C ARG A 56 2.77 0.49 -14.17
N GLY A 57 3.03 -0.82 -14.22
CA GLY A 57 3.95 -1.56 -13.34
C GLY A 57 5.37 -1.00 -13.13
N ASP A 58 5.79 -0.01 -13.91
CA ASP A 58 7.01 0.77 -13.71
C ASP A 58 6.94 1.68 -12.46
N ALA A 59 5.73 1.97 -11.97
CA ALA A 59 5.47 2.80 -10.80
C ALA A 59 5.65 2.07 -9.46
N CYS A 60 5.90 0.76 -9.46
CA CYS A 60 5.94 -0.07 -8.26
C CYS A 60 7.23 -0.89 -8.22
N PRO A 61 8.36 -0.26 -7.84
CA PRO A 61 9.66 -0.90 -7.87
C PRO A 61 9.84 -1.99 -6.81
N SER A 62 8.99 -2.02 -5.77
CA SER A 62 9.18 -2.86 -4.58
C SER A 62 8.22 -4.05 -4.52
N ALA A 63 8.75 -5.21 -4.10
CA ALA A 63 7.94 -6.40 -3.79
C ALA A 63 7.13 -6.24 -2.50
N THR A 64 7.63 -5.45 -1.55
CA THR A 64 7.02 -5.23 -0.23
C THR A 64 6.57 -3.78 -0.08
N CYS A 65 5.57 -3.54 0.78
CA CYS A 65 5.12 -2.19 1.08
C CYS A 65 6.07 -1.49 2.06
N ALA A 66 6.65 -0.38 1.62
CA ALA A 66 7.33 0.59 2.47
C ALA A 66 6.45 1.85 2.56
N PRO A 67 5.63 2.02 3.61
CA PRO A 67 4.75 3.17 3.73
C PRO A 67 5.55 4.46 3.90
N SER A 68 5.23 5.46 3.10
CA SER A 68 5.78 6.81 3.20
C SER A 68 4.65 7.83 3.38
N PRO A 69 4.91 8.98 4.04
CA PRO A 69 3.91 10.03 4.17
C PRO A 69 3.41 10.48 2.79
N ALA A 70 2.10 10.46 2.59
CA ALA A 70 1.50 10.93 1.36
C ALA A 70 1.54 12.47 1.32
N GLY A 71 2.36 13.02 0.43
CA GLY A 71 2.44 14.47 0.18
C GLY A 71 3.42 15.20 1.11
N HIS A 72 2.92 16.24 1.79
CA HIS A 72 3.75 17.16 2.58
C HIS A 72 4.31 16.52 3.86
N PRO A 73 5.51 16.93 4.31
CA PRO A 73 6.04 16.54 5.61
C PRO A 73 5.05 16.93 6.72
N GLY A 74 4.62 15.95 7.53
CA GLY A 74 3.62 16.11 8.59
C GLY A 74 2.25 15.47 8.28
N SER A 75 2.05 14.98 7.06
CA SER A 75 0.84 14.21 6.72
C SER A 75 0.73 12.96 7.60
N SER A 76 -0.43 12.77 8.23
CA SER A 76 -0.68 11.56 9.05
C SER A 76 -1.08 10.35 8.20
N VAL A 77 -1.25 10.56 6.89
CA VAL A 77 -1.60 9.52 5.93
C VAL A 77 -0.32 8.92 5.35
N LEU A 78 -0.22 7.61 5.43
CA LEU A 78 0.84 6.80 4.84
C LEU A 78 0.33 6.13 3.57
N LEU A 79 1.16 6.07 2.54
CA LEU A 79 0.91 5.44 1.26
C LEU A 79 2.05 4.49 0.91
N CYS A 80 1.75 3.35 0.31
CA CYS A 80 2.74 2.56 -0.42
C CYS A 80 2.15 1.90 -1.65
N LEU A 81 3.04 1.61 -2.59
CA LEU A 81 2.79 0.82 -3.79
C LEU A 81 3.75 -0.37 -3.80
N CYS A 82 3.25 -1.56 -4.09
CA CYS A 82 4.06 -2.77 -4.13
C CYS A 82 3.51 -3.81 -5.13
N HIS A 83 4.35 -4.74 -5.55
CA HIS A 83 4.01 -5.74 -6.57
C HIS A 83 4.05 -7.20 -6.07
N GLY A 84 4.17 -7.44 -4.76
CA GLY A 84 4.09 -8.78 -4.16
C GLY A 84 2.65 -9.20 -3.83
N HIS A 85 2.38 -10.50 -3.77
CA HIS A 85 1.04 -10.97 -3.38
C HIS A 85 0.71 -10.53 -1.95
N LEU A 86 -0.45 -9.89 -1.77
CA LEU A 86 -0.96 -9.37 -0.50
C LEU A 86 0.02 -8.41 0.21
N CYS A 87 0.96 -7.82 -0.53
CA CYS A 87 2.04 -7.01 0.04
C CYS A 87 1.52 -5.74 0.74
N ASN A 88 0.36 -5.25 0.34
CA ASN A 88 -0.31 -4.10 0.95
C ASN A 88 -1.10 -4.48 2.23
N GLY A 89 -1.06 -5.73 2.69
CA GLY A 89 -1.80 -6.17 3.88
C GLY A 89 -1.12 -5.83 5.20
N ASN A 90 0.20 -5.83 5.22
CA ASN A 90 0.99 -5.53 6.40
C ASN A 90 1.98 -4.43 6.03
N ALA A 91 1.85 -3.26 6.65
CA ALA A 91 2.87 -2.24 6.55
C ALA A 91 4.14 -2.85 7.17
N THR A 92 5.11 -3.28 6.35
CA THR A 92 6.45 -3.72 6.81
C THR A 92 7.30 -2.55 7.36
N GLY A 93 6.64 -1.55 7.94
CA GLY A 93 7.21 -0.33 8.51
C GLY A 93 6.65 -0.07 9.91
N THR A 94 6.75 -1.04 10.81
CA THR A 94 6.91 -0.79 12.24
C THR A 94 7.83 -1.86 12.84
N ALA A 95 9.01 -2.02 12.25
CA ALA A 95 10.19 -2.21 13.09
C ALA A 95 10.67 -0.81 13.46
N ALA A 96 10.33 -0.40 14.68
CA ALA A 96 11.16 0.41 15.54
C ALA A 96 11.93 1.59 14.90
N ALA A 97 11.51 2.81 15.23
CA ALA A 97 12.48 3.85 15.57
C ALA A 97 13.28 3.36 16.80
N THR A 98 14.26 2.48 16.58
CA THR A 98 15.34 2.13 17.52
C THR A 98 16.32 1.23 16.77
N GLY A 99 17.51 1.77 16.48
CA GLY A 99 18.61 0.97 15.92
C GLY A 99 19.40 1.69 14.84
N THR A 100 20.16 2.69 15.26
CA THR A 100 21.44 3.15 14.70
C THR A 100 21.99 2.29 13.54
N ALA A 101 21.88 2.78 12.30
CA ALA A 101 22.76 2.36 11.22
C ALA A 101 23.79 3.46 10.98
N VAL A 102 24.78 3.55 11.88
CA VAL A 102 26.08 4.12 11.56
C VAL A 102 26.95 2.95 11.14
N GLY A 103 27.02 2.73 9.83
CA GLY A 103 28.06 1.92 9.20
C GLY A 103 28.93 2.85 8.38
N LEU A 104 29.89 3.50 9.04
CA LEU A 104 31.03 4.12 8.39
C LEU A 104 31.99 2.98 8.01
N GLY A 105 32.24 2.83 6.72
CA GLY A 105 33.49 2.25 6.23
C GLY A 105 34.60 3.29 6.25
#